data_AF-A0A5C6YZX8-F1
#
_entry.id   AF-A0A5C6YZX8-F1
#
_cell.length_a   1.000
_cell.length_b   1.000
_cell.length_c   1.000
_cell.angle_alpha   90.00
_cell.angle_beta   90.00
_cell.angle_gamma   90.00
#
_symmetry.space_group_name_H-M   'P 1'
#
loop_
_entity.id
_entity.type
_entity.pdbx_description
1 polymer ?
#
loop_
_entity_poly.entity_id
_entity_poly.type
_entity_poly.pdbx_seq_one_letter_code
_entity_poly.pdbx_strand_id
1 'polypeptide(L)'
;MKDLSSYKDLSSYNEVGAYQHIIRWLPLKKGYKKELLVYDFDPNSNTSFSKVKILEVKYENFQTENSGIRPVFKVTEIYKDSKTVHFIDKVDRRIWKQEFNDGKLIILYDA
;
A
#
# COMPACT_ATOMS: atom_id res chain seq x y z
N MET A 1 -9.20 -28.23 10.58
CA MET A 1 -8.33 -27.34 11.36
C MET A 1 -7.57 -26.46 10.37
N LYS A 2 -7.62 -25.12 10.48
CA LYS A 2 -6.95 -24.21 9.53
C LYS A 2 -5.43 -24.36 9.69
N ASP A 3 -4.73 -24.66 8.60
CA ASP A 3 -3.27 -24.80 8.60
C ASP A 3 -2.61 -23.42 8.58
N LEU A 4 -2.07 -23.02 9.72
CA LEU A 4 -1.37 -21.74 9.92
C LEU A 4 0.16 -21.89 9.82
N SER A 5 0.68 -23.09 9.55
CA SER A 5 2.11 -23.40 9.58
C SER A 5 2.94 -22.67 8.51
N SER A 6 2.27 -22.16 7.46
CA SER A 6 2.89 -21.36 6.40
C SER A 6 3.21 -19.91 6.82
N TYR A 7 2.64 -19.43 7.93
CA TYR A 7 2.89 -18.12 8.51
C TYR A 7 3.73 -18.29 9.78
N LYS A 8 5.03 -18.55 9.60
CA LYS A 8 5.99 -18.75 10.70
C LYS A 8 6.16 -17.57 11.66
N ASP A 9 5.52 -16.42 11.38
CA ASP A 9 5.60 -15.22 12.22
C ASP A 9 4.25 -14.47 12.27
N LEU A 10 3.24 -15.12 12.86
CA LEU A 10 1.94 -14.49 13.20
C LEU A 10 2.06 -13.41 14.30
N SER A 11 3.26 -13.20 14.85
CA SER A 11 3.54 -12.20 15.89
C SER A 11 3.37 -10.76 15.40
N SER A 12 3.43 -10.51 14.08
CA SER A 12 3.21 -9.20 13.48
C SER A 12 2.41 -9.28 12.18
N TYR A 13 1.13 -8.94 12.24
CA TYR A 13 0.25 -8.77 11.08
C TYR A 13 -0.45 -7.41 11.16
N ASN A 14 -1.00 -6.97 10.03
CA ASN A 14 -1.77 -5.73 9.94
C ASN A 14 -3.22 -6.06 9.60
N GLU A 15 -4.17 -5.31 10.16
CA GLU A 15 -5.57 -5.43 9.73
C GLU A 15 -5.75 -4.89 8.31
N VAL A 16 -6.63 -5.51 7.51
CA VAL A 16 -6.87 -5.11 6.10
C VAL A 16 -7.30 -3.65 5.96
N GLY A 17 -8.11 -3.14 6.90
CA GLY A 17 -8.49 -1.72 6.91
C GLY A 17 -7.33 -0.80 7.31
N ALA A 18 -6.41 -1.28 8.14
CA ALA A 18 -5.31 -0.47 8.67
C ALA A 18 -4.13 -0.38 7.71
N TYR A 19 -3.80 -1.44 6.96
CA TYR A 19 -2.57 -1.45 6.15
C TYR A 19 -2.55 -0.34 5.09
N GLN A 20 -3.72 0.03 4.56
CA GLN A 20 -3.86 1.13 3.59
C GLN A 20 -3.33 2.47 4.16
N HIS A 21 -3.43 2.65 5.47
CA HIS A 21 -2.82 3.79 6.16
C HIS A 21 -1.34 3.53 6.48
N ILE A 22 -0.96 2.31 6.87
CA ILE A 22 0.40 1.95 7.29
C ILE A 22 1.44 2.14 6.17
N ILE A 23 1.06 1.95 4.90
CA ILE A 23 1.98 2.13 3.76
C ILE A 23 2.70 3.48 3.79
N ARG A 24 2.02 4.56 4.18
CA ARG A 24 2.60 5.91 4.23
C ARG A 24 3.65 6.09 5.33
N TRP A 25 3.61 5.23 6.35
CA TRP A 25 4.50 5.24 7.52
C TRP A 25 5.68 4.29 7.40
N LEU A 26 5.76 3.52 6.32
CA LEU A 26 6.94 2.72 6.03
C LEU A 26 8.17 3.62 5.83
N PRO A 27 9.40 3.10 6.05
CA PRO A 27 10.65 3.83 5.78
C PRO A 27 10.92 3.91 4.26
N LEU A 28 10.02 4.57 3.53
CA LEU A 28 10.02 4.69 2.08
C LEU A 28 11.32 5.38 1.60
N LYS A 29 12.00 4.71 0.69
CA LYS A 29 13.19 5.20 -0.02
C LYS A 29 13.25 4.56 -1.40
N LYS A 30 13.97 5.16 -2.35
CA LYS A 30 14.09 4.63 -3.71
C LYS A 30 14.50 3.15 -3.70
N GLY A 31 13.76 2.30 -4.42
CA GLY A 31 14.01 0.86 -4.49
C GLY A 31 13.59 0.05 -3.26
N TYR A 32 12.91 0.65 -2.29
CA TYR A 32 12.37 -0.06 -1.13
C TYR A 32 11.37 -1.15 -1.55
N LYS A 33 11.50 -2.34 -0.95
CA LYS A 33 10.63 -3.50 -1.13
C LYS A 33 10.31 -4.09 0.24
N LYS A 34 9.07 -4.54 0.43
CA LYS A 34 8.64 -5.21 1.66
C LYS A 34 7.41 -6.07 1.38
N GLU A 35 7.34 -7.20 2.06
CA GLU A 35 6.10 -7.97 2.16
C GLU A 35 5.47 -7.70 3.53
N LEU A 36 4.18 -7.39 3.56
CA LEU A 36 3.40 -7.21 4.77
C LEU A 36 2.39 -8.33 4.87
N LEU A 37 2.34 -8.95 6.04
CA LEU A 37 1.27 -9.86 6.38
C LEU A 37 0.03 -9.04 6.77
N VAL A 38 -1.10 -9.37 6.15
CA VAL A 38 -2.39 -8.71 6.39
C VAL A 38 -3.41 -9.76 6.80
N TYR A 39 -4.12 -9.51 7.90
CA TYR A 39 -5.31 -10.24 8.27
C TYR A 39 -6.49 -9.65 7.50
N ASP A 40 -7.18 -10.50 6.75
CA ASP A 40 -8.34 -10.18 5.93
C ASP A 40 -9.32 -11.35 6.08
N PHE A 41 -10.38 -11.11 6.87
CA PHE A 41 -11.37 -12.14 7.14
C PHE A 41 -12.21 -12.40 5.88
N ASP A 42 -12.05 -13.61 5.33
CA ASP A 42 -12.90 -14.14 4.27
C ASP A 42 -13.48 -15.48 4.75
N PRO A 43 -14.82 -15.59 4.91
CA PRO A 43 -15.46 -16.83 5.37
C PRO A 43 -15.33 -17.98 4.36
N ASN A 44 -15.03 -17.69 3.09
CA ASN A 44 -14.89 -18.68 2.02
C ASN A 44 -13.43 -19.09 1.77
N SER A 45 -12.46 -18.43 2.42
CA SER A 45 -11.03 -18.72 2.26
C SER A 45 -10.52 -19.74 3.27
N ASN A 46 -9.59 -20.59 2.83
CA ASN A 46 -8.87 -21.53 3.70
C ASN A 46 -7.94 -20.81 4.69
N THR A 47 -7.56 -19.56 4.41
CA THR A 47 -6.72 -18.71 5.28
C THR A 47 -7.31 -17.30 5.40
N SER A 48 -7.24 -16.74 6.60
CA SER A 48 -7.62 -15.34 6.88
C SER A 48 -6.44 -14.37 6.73
N PHE A 49 -5.31 -14.83 6.18
CA PHE A 49 -4.12 -14.03 5.98
C PHE A 49 -3.78 -13.92 4.50
N SER A 50 -3.40 -12.71 4.08
CA SER A 50 -2.96 -12.37 2.75
C SER A 50 -1.67 -11.57 2.81
N LYS A 51 -0.96 -11.47 1.69
CA LYS A 51 0.30 -10.74 1.59
C LYS A 51 0.12 -9.53 0.71
N VAL A 52 0.52 -8.38 1.23
CA VAL A 52 0.71 -7.16 0.46
C VAL A 52 2.18 -7.07 0.09
N LYS A 53 2.50 -6.86 -1.18
CA LYS A 53 3.88 -6.73 -1.66
C LYS A 53 4.12 -5.33 -2.17
N ILE A 54 4.99 -4.58 -1.48
CA ILE A 54 5.57 -3.34 -2.01
C ILE A 54 6.63 -3.73 -3.04
N LEU A 55 6.35 -3.49 -4.31
CA LEU A 55 7.22 -3.86 -5.43
C LEU A 55 8.33 -2.85 -5.66
N GLU A 56 8.00 -1.57 -5.52
CA GLU A 56 8.91 -0.48 -5.84
C GLU A 56 8.48 0.83 -5.18
N VAL A 57 9.46 1.66 -4.84
CA VAL A 57 9.28 3.06 -4.50
C VAL A 57 10.14 3.91 -5.42
N LYS A 58 9.52 4.85 -6.14
CA LYS A 58 10.19 5.87 -6.95
C LYS A 58 10.04 7.25 -6.32
N TYR A 59 10.90 8.18 -6.73
CA TYR A 59 10.76 9.60 -6.43
C TYR A 59 10.20 10.30 -7.66
N GLU A 60 9.12 11.05 -7.48
CA GLU A 60 8.52 11.85 -8.55
C GLU A 60 8.07 13.21 -7.99
N ASN A 61 7.74 14.12 -8.90
CA ASN A 61 7.04 15.35 -8.59
C ASN A 61 5.58 15.18 -9.03
N PHE A 62 4.65 15.51 -8.16
CA PHE A 62 3.22 15.46 -8.43
C PHE A 62 2.66 16.89 -8.44
N GLN A 63 1.99 17.26 -9.54
CA GLN A 63 1.27 18.52 -9.61
C GLN A 63 -0.05 18.35 -8.86
N THR A 64 -0.19 19.05 -7.74
CA THR A 64 -1.48 19.21 -7.06
C THR A 64 -2.26 20.38 -7.66
N GLU A 65 -3.58 20.34 -7.57
CA GLU A 65 -4.53 21.39 -7.92
C GLU A 65 -4.34 22.60 -6.98
N ASN A 66 -4.27 22.36 -5.67
CA ASN A 66 -4.30 23.44 -4.68
C ASN A 66 -2.95 23.78 -4.02
N SER A 67 -1.98 22.85 -4.02
CA SER A 67 -0.71 22.99 -3.27
C SER A 67 0.53 23.09 -4.17
N GLY A 68 0.35 23.27 -5.48
CA GLY A 68 1.44 23.31 -6.46
C GLY A 68 2.17 21.98 -6.64
N ILE A 69 3.44 22.04 -7.05
CA ILE A 69 4.26 20.84 -7.26
C ILE A 69 4.76 20.30 -5.93
N ARG A 70 4.48 19.02 -5.65
CA ARG A 70 4.90 18.32 -4.44
C ARG A 70 5.86 17.18 -4.76
N PRO A 71 7.02 17.08 -4.07
CA PRO A 71 7.87 15.91 -4.17
C PRO A 71 7.23 14.72 -3.44
N VAL A 72 7.08 13.59 -4.13
CA VAL A 72 6.37 12.41 -3.62
C VAL A 72 7.19 11.13 -3.72
N PHE A 73 6.85 10.17 -2.86
CA PHE A 73 7.11 8.76 -3.06
C PHE A 73 5.98 8.17 -3.92
N LYS A 74 6.34 7.60 -5.06
CA LYS A 74 5.44 6.79 -5.88
C LYS A 74 5.63 5.33 -5.51
N VAL A 75 4.69 4.79 -4.74
CA VAL A 75 4.77 3.44 -4.16
C VAL A 75 3.87 2.51 -4.97
N THR A 76 4.42 1.43 -5.51
CA THR A 76 3.63 0.38 -6.19
C THR A 76 3.49 -0.81 -5.27
N GLU A 77 2.25 -1.24 -5.03
CA GLU A 77 1.95 -2.47 -4.30
C GLU A 77 1.07 -3.43 -5.09
N ILE A 78 1.08 -4.70 -4.69
CA ILE A 78 0.12 -5.70 -5.11
C ILE A 78 -0.52 -6.35 -3.88
N TYR A 79 -1.85 -6.44 -3.92
CA TYR A 79 -2.68 -7.15 -2.94
C TYR A 79 -3.78 -7.93 -3.65
N LYS A 80 -3.85 -9.26 -3.46
CA LYS A 80 -4.85 -10.15 -4.10
C LYS A 80 -5.02 -9.86 -5.61
N ASP A 81 -3.91 -9.84 -6.34
CA ASP A 81 -3.80 -9.53 -7.77
C ASP A 81 -4.24 -8.11 -8.20
N SER A 82 -4.68 -7.28 -7.27
CA SER A 82 -4.93 -5.86 -7.49
C SER A 82 -3.64 -5.07 -7.31
N LYS A 83 -3.33 -4.22 -8.28
CA LYS A 83 -2.17 -3.31 -8.22
C LYS A 83 -2.63 -1.93 -7.79
N THR A 84 -1.98 -1.37 -6.77
CA THR A 84 -2.22 0.01 -6.32
C THR A 84 -0.95 0.83 -6.44
N VAL A 85 -1.08 2.07 -6.92
CA VAL A 85 0.01 3.05 -6.95
C VAL A 85 -0.38 4.23 -6.07
N HIS A 86 0.42 4.53 -5.05
CA HIS A 86 0.22 5.64 -4.14
C HIS A 86 1.21 6.78 -4.45
N PHE A 87 0.73 8.01 -4.43
CA PHE A 87 1.55 9.22 -4.50
C PHE A 87 1.54 9.88 -3.11
N ILE A 88 2.61 9.65 -2.36
CA ILE A 88 2.72 10.00 -0.93
C ILE A 88 3.71 11.15 -0.77
N ASP A 89 3.29 12.27 -0.20
CA ASP A 89 4.14 13.43 0.07
C ASP A 89 5.38 13.05 0.88
N LYS A 90 6.54 13.59 0.50
CA LYS A 90 7.80 13.31 1.21
C LYS A 90 7.91 14.04 2.55
N VAL A 91 7.15 15.11 2.77
CA VAL A 91 7.22 15.96 3.96
C VAL A 91 6.23 15.49 5.01
N ASP A 92 4.93 15.47 4.68
CA ASP A 92 3.86 15.23 5.66
C ASP A 92 3.19 13.86 5.53
N ARG A 93 3.63 13.04 4.58
CA ARG A 93 3.07 11.70 4.27
C ARG A 93 1.61 11.72 3.83
N ARG A 94 1.06 12.87 3.44
CA ARG A 94 -0.28 12.94 2.83
C ARG A 94 -0.29 12.14 1.53
N ILE A 95 -1.38 11.43 1.29
CA ILE A 95 -1.61 10.79 0.00
C ILE A 95 -2.31 11.82 -0.88
N TRP A 96 -1.72 12.13 -2.03
CA TRP A 96 -2.30 13.06 -3.01
C TRP A 96 -3.16 12.33 -4.05
N LYS A 97 -2.73 11.12 -4.42
CA LYS A 97 -3.39 10.31 -5.44
C LYS A 97 -3.20 8.82 -5.17
N GLN A 98 -4.23 8.04 -5.49
CA GLN A 98 -4.15 6.58 -5.61
C GLN A 98 -4.68 6.14 -6.98
N GLU A 99 -3.95 5.25 -7.62
CA GLU A 99 -4.36 4.58 -8.85
C GLU A 99 -4.54 3.09 -8.56
N PHE A 100 -5.68 2.52 -8.94
CA PHE A 100 -5.95 1.09 -8.82
C PHE A 100 -6.02 0.47 -10.21
N ASN A 101 -5.43 -0.72 -10.34
CA ASN A 101 -5.48 -1.57 -11.52
C ASN A 101 -5.12 -0.80 -12.80
N ASP A 102 -3.92 -0.22 -12.80
CA ASP A 102 -3.35 0.55 -13.92
C ASP A 102 -4.23 1.75 -14.34
N GLY A 103 -4.82 2.44 -13.36
CA GLY A 103 -5.59 3.67 -13.57
C GLY A 103 -7.06 3.46 -13.92
N LYS A 104 -7.57 2.22 -13.88
CA LYS A 104 -9.01 1.93 -14.03
C LYS A 104 -9.87 2.67 -13.02
N LEU A 105 -9.32 2.88 -11.81
CA LEU A 105 -9.89 3.75 -10.80
C LEU A 105 -8.80 4.67 -10.29
N ILE A 106 -9.12 5.96 -10.21
CA ILE A 106 -8.24 7.00 -9.66
C ILE A 106 -9.01 7.70 -8.54
N ILE A 107 -8.37 7.81 -7.39
CA ILE A 107 -8.83 8.65 -6.29
C ILE A 107 -7.84 9.80 -6.14
N LEU A 108 -8.35 11.02 -6.27
CA LEU A 108 -7.63 12.25 -5.97
C LEU A 108 -8.08 12.74 -4.59
N TYR A 109 -7.11 13.01 -3.72
CA TYR A 109 -7.35 13.52 -2.37
C TYR A 109 -7.05 15.02 -2.26
N ASP A 110 -6.83 15.62 -3.42
CA ASP A 110 -6.51 17.01 -3.64
C ASP A 110 -7.81 17.77 -3.88
N ALA A 111 -8.58 17.89 -2.80
CA ALA A 111 -9.75 18.76 -2.71
C ALA A 111 -9.43 19.92 -1.75
#